data_AF-A0A6N7YSA7-F1
#
_entry.id   AF-A0A6N7YSA7-F1
#
_cell.length_a   1.000
_cell.length_b   1.000
_cell.length_c   1.000
_cell.angle_alpha   90.00
_cell.angle_beta   90.00
_cell.angle_gamma   90.00
#
_symmetry.space_group_name_H-M   'P 1'
#
loop_
_entity.id
_entity.type
_entity.pdbx_description
1 polymer ?
#
loop_
_entity_poly.entity_id
_entity_poly.type
_entity_poly.pdbx_seq_one_letter_code
_entity_poly.pdbx_strand_id
1 'polypeptide(L)'
;MVRSVIRPCLAAVLVLVALAAAALGPAQFLGAARQQPPTIAVVGDRVSETAGLQLFTNPGEVPGNMVDDDRNGYVDDVHGIAPTPTTDSRGIEHETGVADLAQRLSAGSPVLSVQERGLEFHRFTPYLEAMDAPIMVLARQRSNASSQLDRDAVQAYLDRGGVVVASAGNRSEDLDREPATTPRDLALHPGYLLVGATDTTGDQLAWFSARGRTRVDLATAGSDVRTRTASGAWTSSSGTSFAAPQIAGLIARIAVQQQISVQQAAQQLRASARPHPQLRFGIIPPTGAPAGPPPAAPAAPAALPERSNEALEQLPSYVQSVRARRVPGATDLRLRMRRELVGHGIWVRVTTADGSSTRRFAVSATRTVRLRVPRTRRTLSISLQIAPRGSDQDELWVISRAGRVQPPW
;
A
#
# COMPACT_ATOMS: atom_id res chain seq x y z
N MET A 1 33.13 -47.57 -11.84
CA MET A 1 33.79 -46.43 -11.18
C MET A 1 33.17 -45.06 -11.56
N VAL A 2 31.85 -44.89 -11.71
CA VAL A 2 31.25 -43.57 -12.07
C VAL A 2 29.94 -43.29 -11.30
N ARG A 3 29.84 -43.74 -10.04
CA ARG A 3 28.64 -43.48 -9.22
C ARG A 3 28.91 -42.88 -7.83
N SER A 4 30.17 -42.65 -7.45
CA SER A 4 30.49 -42.16 -6.09
C SER A 4 30.92 -40.69 -5.99
N VAL A 5 31.01 -39.94 -7.10
CA VAL A 5 31.50 -38.55 -7.08
C VAL A 5 30.41 -37.50 -7.32
N ILE A 6 29.22 -37.88 -7.80
CA ILE A 6 28.16 -36.91 -8.18
C ILE A 6 27.29 -36.49 -6.97
N ARG A 7 27.14 -37.35 -5.96
CA ARG A 7 26.30 -37.06 -4.77
C ARG A 7 26.84 -35.95 -3.85
N PRO A 8 28.14 -35.81 -3.56
CA PRO A 8 28.62 -34.71 -2.71
C PRO A 8 28.56 -33.35 -3.42
N CYS A 9 28.66 -33.29 -4.75
CA CYS A 9 28.55 -32.01 -5.49
C CYS A 9 27.12 -31.47 -5.54
N LEU A 10 26.10 -32.33 -5.69
CA LEU A 10 24.70 -31.87 -5.68
C LEU A 10 24.27 -31.39 -4.29
N ALA A 11 24.71 -32.07 -3.22
CA ALA A 11 24.44 -31.65 -1.85
C ALA A 11 25.15 -30.33 -1.50
N ALA A 12 26.39 -30.14 -1.96
CA ALA A 12 27.10 -28.88 -1.77
C ALA A 12 26.45 -27.71 -2.55
N VAL A 13 25.97 -27.95 -3.77
CA VAL A 13 25.24 -26.93 -4.56
C VAL A 13 23.86 -26.63 -3.95
N LEU A 14 23.12 -27.63 -3.47
CA LEU A 14 21.85 -27.42 -2.75
C LEU A 14 22.04 -26.71 -1.41
N VAL A 15 23.13 -26.98 -0.69
CA VAL A 15 23.48 -26.26 0.55
C VAL A 15 23.97 -24.84 0.26
N LEU A 16 24.67 -24.59 -0.84
CA LEU A 16 25.03 -23.24 -1.30
C LEU A 16 23.82 -22.43 -1.80
N VAL A 17 22.87 -23.06 -2.49
CA VAL A 17 21.60 -22.43 -2.89
C VAL A 17 20.68 -22.21 -1.68
N ALA A 18 20.65 -23.13 -0.72
CA ALA A 18 19.90 -22.97 0.53
C ALA A 18 20.55 -21.94 1.48
N LEU A 19 21.89 -21.81 1.48
CA LEU A 19 22.60 -20.75 2.21
C LEU A 19 22.46 -19.39 1.52
N ALA A 20 22.36 -19.34 0.19
CA ALA A 20 22.00 -18.12 -0.54
C ALA A 20 20.52 -17.71 -0.28
N ALA A 21 19.61 -18.68 -0.14
CA ALA A 21 18.22 -18.44 0.22
C ALA A 21 18.03 -18.11 1.72
N ALA A 22 18.87 -18.63 2.61
CA ALA A 22 18.85 -18.34 4.05
C ALA A 22 19.68 -17.11 4.45
N ALA A 23 20.46 -16.53 3.53
CA ALA A 23 21.13 -15.24 3.71
C ALA A 23 20.24 -14.04 3.31
N LEU A 24 19.06 -14.28 2.74
CA LEU A 24 18.03 -13.27 2.52
C LEU A 24 17.27 -13.05 3.83
N GLY A 25 17.91 -12.37 4.78
CA GLY A 25 17.16 -11.58 5.76
C GLY A 25 16.27 -10.55 5.04
N PRO A 26 15.31 -9.90 5.74
CA PRO A 26 14.44 -8.90 5.13
C PRO A 26 15.29 -7.94 4.31
N ALA A 27 14.94 -7.77 3.03
CA ALA A 27 15.77 -7.08 2.04
C ALA A 27 16.34 -5.79 2.64
N GLN A 28 17.62 -5.80 2.97
CA GLN A 28 18.26 -4.63 3.56
C GLN A 28 18.49 -3.66 2.41
N PHE A 29 17.75 -2.56 2.34
CA PHE A 29 18.05 -1.48 1.39
C PHE A 29 19.42 -0.83 1.69
N LEU A 30 20.01 -1.13 2.85
CA LEU A 30 21.29 -0.62 3.33
C LEU A 30 22.45 -0.93 2.37
N GLY A 31 23.06 0.15 1.85
CA GLY A 31 24.42 0.13 1.30
C GLY A 31 24.61 -0.58 -0.04
N ALA A 32 23.58 -1.24 -0.58
CA ALA A 32 23.71 -1.96 -1.83
C ALA A 32 23.75 -0.97 -3.01
N ALA A 33 24.87 -0.97 -3.74
CA ALA A 33 25.00 -0.38 -5.06
C ALA A 33 23.90 -0.92 -5.98
N ARG A 34 23.16 -0.04 -6.66
CA ARG A 34 22.07 -0.45 -7.56
C ARG A 34 22.60 -0.61 -8.99
N GLN A 35 22.58 -1.85 -9.49
CA GLN A 35 22.82 -2.15 -10.91
C GLN A 35 21.53 -2.18 -11.73
N GLN A 36 20.38 -2.42 -11.07
CA GLN A 36 19.06 -2.43 -11.68
C GLN A 36 18.22 -1.27 -11.15
N PRO A 37 17.26 -0.75 -11.94
CA PRO A 37 16.31 0.27 -11.50
C PRO A 37 15.57 -0.17 -10.22
N PRO A 38 15.63 0.61 -9.12
CA PRO A 38 14.92 0.27 -7.89
C PRO A 38 13.41 0.41 -8.05
N THR A 39 12.62 -0.43 -7.39
CA THR A 39 11.16 -0.24 -7.37
C THR A 39 10.78 1.03 -6.61
N ILE A 40 9.87 1.82 -7.18
CA ILE A 40 9.33 3.03 -6.55
C ILE A 40 7.90 2.74 -6.08
N ALA A 41 7.67 2.76 -4.77
CA ALA A 41 6.34 2.64 -4.18
C ALA A 41 5.61 3.98 -4.21
N VAL A 42 4.41 4.00 -4.78
CA VAL A 42 3.51 5.16 -4.76
C VAL A 42 2.35 4.86 -3.82
N VAL A 43 2.30 5.58 -2.69
CA VAL A 43 1.33 5.33 -1.62
C VAL A 43 0.19 6.34 -1.67
N GLY A 44 -1.05 5.86 -1.73
CA GLY A 44 -2.24 6.69 -1.77
C GLY A 44 -3.45 5.93 -2.29
N ASP A 45 -4.08 6.45 -3.34
CA ASP A 45 -4.99 5.71 -4.20
C ASP A 45 -4.28 4.75 -5.16
N ARG A 46 -5.08 3.92 -5.84
CA ARG A 46 -4.60 2.96 -6.83
C ARG A 46 -4.01 3.68 -8.06
N VAL A 47 -2.87 3.21 -8.54
CA VAL A 47 -2.33 3.59 -9.85
C VAL A 47 -3.04 2.83 -10.97
N SER A 48 -3.44 3.51 -12.03
CA SER A 48 -4.15 2.89 -13.14
C SER A 48 -3.23 2.00 -14.00
N GLU A 49 -3.64 0.75 -14.21
CA GLU A 49 -2.97 -0.19 -15.12
C GLU A 49 -3.14 0.19 -16.59
N THR A 50 -4.20 0.93 -16.94
CA THR A 50 -4.45 1.37 -18.33
C THR A 50 -3.66 2.61 -18.73
N ALA A 51 -2.91 3.20 -17.79
CA ALA A 51 -2.15 4.42 -18.05
C ALA A 51 -0.87 4.20 -18.87
N GLY A 52 -0.53 2.95 -19.20
CA GLY A 52 0.67 2.59 -19.96
C GLY A 52 1.96 2.87 -19.19
N LEU A 53 1.91 2.75 -17.87
CA LEU A 53 3.07 2.81 -16.97
C LEU A 53 3.68 1.42 -16.81
N GLN A 54 4.97 1.36 -16.55
CA GLN A 54 5.65 0.12 -16.15
C GLN A 54 5.38 -0.14 -14.67
N LEU A 55 4.37 -0.93 -14.35
CA LEU A 55 4.11 -1.34 -12.98
C LEU A 55 5.07 -2.45 -12.56
N PHE A 56 5.36 -2.52 -11.27
CA PHE A 56 6.02 -3.66 -10.65
C PHE A 56 5.15 -4.90 -10.86
N THR A 57 5.76 -6.06 -11.05
CA THR A 57 5.04 -7.34 -11.10
C THR A 57 5.59 -8.22 -10.00
N ASN A 58 4.74 -8.60 -9.03
CA ASN A 58 5.12 -9.51 -7.96
C ASN A 58 5.39 -10.91 -8.56
N PRO A 59 6.64 -11.41 -8.57
CA PRO A 59 6.97 -12.72 -9.12
C PRO A 59 6.45 -13.88 -8.24
N GLY A 60 6.01 -13.59 -7.02
CA GLY A 60 5.41 -14.54 -6.10
C GLY A 60 3.93 -14.81 -6.36
N GLU A 61 3.28 -14.00 -7.19
CA GLU A 61 1.82 -14.05 -7.40
C GLU A 61 1.45 -14.65 -8.76
N VAL A 62 0.40 -15.48 -8.79
CA VAL A 62 -0.24 -15.94 -10.02
C VAL A 62 -1.49 -15.08 -10.26
N PRO A 63 -1.50 -14.20 -11.29
CA PRO A 63 -2.56 -13.22 -11.45
C PRO A 63 -3.97 -13.81 -11.56
N GLY A 64 -4.87 -13.37 -10.68
CA GLY A 64 -6.30 -13.62 -10.77
C GLY A 64 -6.72 -15.02 -10.31
N ASN A 65 -5.86 -15.72 -9.57
CA ASN A 65 -6.20 -17.00 -8.97
C ASN A 65 -6.92 -16.83 -7.62
N MET A 66 -7.02 -15.61 -7.10
CA MET A 66 -7.64 -15.27 -5.81
C MET A 66 -6.96 -15.94 -4.61
N VAL A 67 -5.67 -16.24 -4.73
CA VAL A 67 -4.82 -16.82 -3.70
C VAL A 67 -3.71 -15.82 -3.35
N ASP A 68 -3.29 -15.84 -2.09
CA ASP A 68 -2.04 -15.21 -1.64
C ASP A 68 -0.95 -16.28 -1.79
N ASP A 69 -0.29 -16.29 -2.95
CA ASP A 69 0.60 -17.36 -3.38
C ASP A 69 1.95 -17.30 -2.65
N ASP A 70 2.43 -16.09 -2.38
CA ASP A 70 3.68 -15.84 -1.67
C ASP A 70 3.51 -15.75 -0.13
N ARG A 71 2.26 -15.76 0.35
CA ARG A 71 1.86 -15.70 1.77
C ARG A 71 2.28 -14.40 2.44
N ASN A 72 2.34 -13.30 1.69
CA ASN A 72 2.68 -11.98 2.20
C ASN A 72 1.49 -11.30 2.93
N GLY A 73 0.30 -11.91 2.91
CA GLY A 73 -0.92 -11.41 3.55
C GLY A 73 -1.85 -10.62 2.64
N TYR A 74 -1.51 -10.50 1.36
CA TYR A 74 -2.29 -9.82 0.33
C TYR A 74 -2.61 -10.82 -0.79
N VAL A 75 -3.87 -10.85 -1.21
CA VAL A 75 -4.31 -11.74 -2.30
C VAL A 75 -4.17 -10.99 -3.62
N ASP A 76 -3.58 -11.62 -4.63
CA ASP A 76 -3.44 -11.09 -5.99
C ASP A 76 -2.77 -9.69 -6.03
N ASP A 77 -1.76 -9.43 -5.19
CA ASP A 77 -1.03 -8.15 -5.18
C ASP A 77 -0.01 -8.03 -6.32
N VAL A 78 -0.42 -8.46 -7.52
CA VAL A 78 0.39 -8.55 -8.74
C VAL A 78 1.13 -7.24 -9.03
N HIS A 79 0.49 -6.09 -8.86
CA HIS A 79 1.08 -4.76 -9.12
C HIS A 79 1.23 -3.91 -7.86
N GLY A 80 1.15 -4.56 -6.70
CA GLY A 80 1.07 -3.93 -5.39
C GLY A 80 -0.29 -4.13 -4.71
N ILE A 81 -0.42 -3.52 -3.54
CA ILE A 81 -1.57 -3.73 -2.66
C ILE A 81 -2.76 -2.87 -3.11
N ALA A 82 -3.88 -3.49 -3.47
CA ALA A 82 -5.12 -2.80 -3.84
C ALA A 82 -6.40 -3.48 -3.28
N PRO A 83 -6.69 -3.37 -1.97
CA PRO A 83 -7.68 -4.21 -1.28
C PRO A 83 -9.14 -3.88 -1.62
N THR A 84 -9.42 -2.82 -2.40
CA THR A 84 -10.78 -2.54 -2.91
C THR A 84 -10.73 -1.76 -4.23
N PRO A 85 -11.60 -2.07 -5.22
CA PRO A 85 -11.79 -1.17 -6.35
C PRO A 85 -12.38 0.15 -5.85
N THR A 86 -11.59 1.22 -5.84
CA THR A 86 -12.11 2.56 -5.54
C THR A 86 -13.01 3.01 -6.66
N THR A 87 -14.21 3.51 -6.35
CA THR A 87 -15.07 4.18 -7.33
C THR A 87 -14.66 5.64 -7.59
N ASP A 88 -13.63 6.12 -6.90
CA ASP A 88 -13.16 7.50 -6.96
C ASP A 88 -12.11 7.66 -8.07
N SER A 89 -12.60 7.93 -9.29
CA SER A 89 -11.76 8.16 -10.46
C SER A 89 -10.78 9.32 -10.28
N ARG A 90 -11.06 10.29 -9.40
CA ARG A 90 -10.16 11.43 -9.15
C ARG A 90 -8.92 11.03 -8.36
N GLY A 91 -9.06 10.09 -7.41
CA GLY A 91 -7.91 9.51 -6.72
C GLY A 91 -7.05 8.74 -7.70
N ILE A 92 -7.63 7.81 -8.46
CA ILE A 92 -6.87 7.05 -9.46
C ILE A 92 -6.14 7.97 -10.45
N GLU A 93 -6.80 9.03 -10.93
CA GLU A 93 -6.21 10.05 -11.80
C GLU A 93 -4.99 10.75 -11.14
N HIS A 94 -5.14 11.18 -9.88
CA HIS A 94 -4.09 11.87 -9.13
C HIS A 94 -2.88 10.96 -8.93
N GLU A 95 -3.08 9.78 -8.37
CA GLU A 95 -2.00 8.84 -8.07
C GLU A 95 -1.34 8.26 -9.34
N THR A 96 -2.09 8.14 -10.45
CA THR A 96 -1.50 7.81 -11.75
C THR A 96 -0.57 8.91 -12.25
N GLY A 97 -0.95 10.19 -12.11
CA GLY A 97 -0.07 11.31 -12.47
C GLY A 97 1.18 11.40 -11.59
N VAL A 98 1.07 11.02 -10.32
CA VAL A 98 2.22 10.89 -9.39
C VAL A 98 3.17 9.79 -9.86
N ALA A 99 2.64 8.60 -10.14
CA ALA A 99 3.40 7.44 -10.61
C ALA A 99 4.14 7.71 -11.92
N ASP A 100 3.47 8.34 -12.87
CA ASP A 100 4.03 8.76 -14.16
C ASP A 100 5.27 9.66 -14.00
N LEU A 101 5.20 10.68 -13.13
CA LEU A 101 6.33 11.58 -12.89
C LEU A 101 7.52 10.88 -12.24
N ALA A 102 7.26 9.99 -11.27
CA ALA A 102 8.31 9.21 -10.63
C ALA A 102 9.00 8.32 -11.65
N GLN A 103 8.22 7.56 -12.42
CA GLN A 103 8.74 6.65 -13.41
C GLN A 103 9.50 7.35 -14.54
N ARG A 104 8.95 8.41 -15.12
CA ARG A 104 9.55 9.12 -16.26
C ARG A 104 10.97 9.60 -15.95
N LEU A 105 11.22 10.01 -14.71
CA LEU A 105 12.52 10.55 -14.30
C LEU A 105 13.48 9.49 -13.75
N SER A 106 12.98 8.29 -13.44
CA SER A 106 13.73 7.17 -12.84
C SER A 106 14.61 6.35 -13.78
N ALA A 107 14.51 6.58 -15.09
CA ALA A 107 15.18 5.79 -16.12
C ALA A 107 14.85 4.27 -16.06
N GLY A 108 13.56 3.93 -15.91
CA GLY A 108 13.07 2.54 -16.04
C GLY A 108 12.76 1.84 -14.72
N SER A 109 12.54 2.58 -13.64
CA SER A 109 12.09 1.99 -12.38
C SER A 109 10.62 1.58 -12.47
N PRO A 110 10.27 0.34 -12.07
CA PRO A 110 8.88 -0.07 -11.98
C PRO A 110 8.18 0.65 -10.82
N VAL A 111 6.88 0.91 -10.98
CA VAL A 111 6.04 1.50 -9.94
C VAL A 111 5.25 0.43 -9.21
N LEU A 112 5.40 0.36 -7.89
CA LEU A 112 4.58 -0.45 -7.00
C LEU A 112 3.41 0.39 -6.47
N SER A 113 2.17 0.01 -6.79
CA SER A 113 0.96 0.72 -6.34
C SER A 113 0.59 0.29 -4.93
N VAL A 114 0.50 1.23 -3.98
CA VAL A 114 0.18 0.92 -2.58
C VAL A 114 -1.05 1.71 -2.16
N GLN A 115 -2.21 1.06 -2.22
CA GLN A 115 -3.49 1.70 -1.92
C GLN A 115 -3.72 1.78 -0.40
N GLU A 116 -3.22 2.83 0.24
CA GLU A 116 -3.32 3.06 1.68
C GLU A 116 -3.67 4.52 2.03
N ARG A 117 -4.94 4.89 1.82
CA ARG A 117 -5.45 6.25 2.16
C ARG A 117 -5.29 6.60 3.64
N GLY A 118 -5.32 5.61 4.53
CA GLY A 118 -5.18 5.80 5.97
C GLY A 118 -3.75 6.11 6.40
N LEU A 119 -2.76 5.84 5.54
CA LEU A 119 -1.34 5.93 5.85
C LEU A 119 -1.02 5.19 7.16
N GLU A 120 -1.53 3.97 7.30
CA GLU A 120 -1.21 3.03 8.37
C GLU A 120 0.14 2.36 8.07
N PHE A 121 1.22 3.15 8.18
CA PHE A 121 2.59 2.78 7.75
C PHE A 121 3.04 1.42 8.26
N HIS A 122 2.66 1.05 9.48
CA HIS A 122 3.01 -0.25 10.07
C HIS A 122 2.44 -1.46 9.31
N ARG A 123 1.41 -1.28 8.49
CA ARG A 123 0.80 -2.37 7.70
C ARG A 123 1.58 -2.63 6.42
N PHE A 124 2.02 -1.59 5.73
CA PHE A 124 2.60 -1.73 4.39
C PHE A 124 4.12 -1.53 4.32
N THR A 125 4.77 -0.92 5.30
CA THR A 125 6.25 -0.79 5.27
C THR A 125 6.98 -2.13 5.25
N PRO A 126 6.56 -3.19 5.98
CA PRO A 126 7.18 -4.52 5.82
C PRO A 126 6.96 -5.12 4.43
N TYR A 127 5.82 -4.83 3.81
CA TYR A 127 5.54 -5.25 2.44
C TYR A 127 6.47 -4.56 1.44
N LEU A 128 6.74 -3.25 1.60
CA LEU A 128 7.70 -2.55 0.75
C LEU A 128 9.10 -3.14 0.85
N GLU A 129 9.52 -3.56 2.05
CA GLU A 129 10.78 -4.27 2.26
C GLU A 129 10.78 -5.62 1.53
N ALA A 130 9.69 -6.40 1.64
CA ALA A 130 9.57 -7.69 0.96
C ALA A 130 9.61 -7.58 -0.58
N MET A 131 9.07 -6.50 -1.15
CA MET A 131 9.01 -6.25 -2.59
C MET A 131 10.25 -5.53 -3.16
N ASP A 132 11.30 -5.34 -2.36
CA ASP A 132 12.47 -4.50 -2.68
C ASP A 132 12.06 -3.11 -3.25
N ALA A 133 11.17 -2.41 -2.55
CA ALA A 133 10.75 -1.05 -2.87
C ALA A 133 11.44 -0.01 -1.96
N PRO A 134 12.69 0.38 -2.25
CA PRO A 134 13.51 1.25 -1.39
C PRO A 134 13.12 2.73 -1.44
N ILE A 135 12.25 3.14 -2.36
CA ILE A 135 11.81 4.52 -2.51
C ILE A 135 10.29 4.57 -2.33
N MET A 136 9.83 5.30 -1.31
CA MET A 136 8.42 5.51 -0.99
C MET A 136 8.00 6.94 -1.29
N VAL A 137 7.04 7.13 -2.19
CA VAL A 137 6.44 8.43 -2.51
C VAL A 137 5.16 8.62 -1.71
N LEU A 138 5.11 9.70 -0.93
CA LEU A 138 3.94 10.14 -0.20
C LEU A 138 3.41 11.44 -0.82
N ALA A 139 2.52 11.31 -1.80
CA ALA A 139 1.95 12.47 -2.49
C ALA A 139 0.77 13.11 -1.72
N ARG A 140 0.33 12.47 -0.64
CA ARG A 140 -0.77 12.93 0.21
C ARG A 140 -0.33 13.04 1.66
N GLN A 141 -1.09 13.83 2.41
CA GLN A 141 -0.79 14.14 3.80
C GLN A 141 -1.89 13.59 4.70
N ARG A 142 -1.49 13.04 5.84
CA ARG A 142 -2.39 12.60 6.90
C ARG A 142 -2.89 13.83 7.69
N SER A 143 -4.20 13.88 7.97
CA SER A 143 -4.84 14.99 8.70
C SER A 143 -5.07 14.72 10.19
N ASN A 144 -4.84 13.49 10.66
CA ASN A 144 -5.01 13.10 12.06
C ASN A 144 -3.68 12.65 12.69
N ALA A 145 -3.65 12.65 14.03
CA ALA A 145 -2.51 12.17 14.80
C ALA A 145 -2.17 10.72 14.41
N SER A 146 -0.88 10.49 14.19
CA SER A 146 -0.30 9.19 13.92
C SER A 146 -0.02 8.42 15.20
N SER A 147 0.00 7.09 15.10
CA SER A 147 0.41 6.25 16.22
C SER A 147 1.92 6.21 16.35
N GLN A 148 2.44 5.96 17.56
CA GLN A 148 3.87 5.67 17.75
C GLN A 148 4.31 4.48 16.88
N LEU A 149 3.41 3.49 16.70
CA LEU A 149 3.62 2.34 15.82
C LEU A 149 3.88 2.74 14.36
N ASP A 150 3.10 3.69 13.82
CA ASP A 150 3.31 4.21 12.46
C ASP A 150 4.64 4.96 12.35
N ARG A 151 5.01 5.72 13.38
CA ARG A 151 6.28 6.45 13.44
C ARG A 151 7.46 5.49 13.46
N ASP A 152 7.41 4.47 14.31
CA ASP A 152 8.46 3.44 14.43
C ASP A 152 8.61 2.66 13.12
N ALA A 153 7.50 2.36 12.44
CA ALA A 153 7.53 1.68 11.16
C ALA A 153 8.24 2.50 10.06
N VAL A 154 7.95 3.80 9.96
CA VAL A 154 8.64 4.67 9.01
C VAL A 154 10.11 4.87 9.39
N GLN A 155 10.40 5.05 10.68
CA GLN A 155 11.78 5.15 11.16
C GLN A 155 12.58 3.88 10.82
N ALA A 156 12.00 2.69 11.05
CA ALA A 156 12.66 1.43 10.71
C ALA A 156 12.90 1.26 9.20
N TYR A 157 11.94 1.63 8.36
CA TYR A 157 12.10 1.64 6.90
C TYR A 157 13.27 2.53 6.46
N LEU A 158 13.36 3.73 7.06
CA LEU A 158 14.45 4.68 6.84
C LEU A 158 15.80 4.15 7.35
N ASP A 159 15.85 3.57 8.56
CA ASP A 159 17.07 3.01 9.15
C ASP A 159 17.59 1.80 8.37
N ARG A 160 16.71 1.10 7.64
CA ARG A 160 17.08 0.00 6.74
C ARG A 160 17.50 0.45 5.34
N GLY A 161 17.73 1.74 5.12
CA GLY A 161 18.23 2.25 3.84
C GLY A 161 17.13 2.73 2.89
N GLY A 162 15.86 2.70 3.32
CA GLY A 162 14.74 3.24 2.56
C GLY A 162 14.79 4.76 2.46
N VAL A 163 14.13 5.30 1.44
CA VAL A 163 13.97 6.72 1.21
C VAL A 163 12.50 7.06 1.15
N VAL A 164 12.07 8.04 1.96
CA VAL A 164 10.71 8.57 1.91
C VAL A 164 10.75 9.95 1.27
N VAL A 165 9.98 10.13 0.20
CA VAL A 165 9.85 11.40 -0.51
C VAL A 165 8.41 11.88 -0.38
N ALA A 166 8.19 12.90 0.45
CA ALA A 166 6.86 13.35 0.83
C ALA A 166 6.54 14.76 0.30
N SER A 167 5.29 15.00 -0.06
CA SER A 167 4.80 16.33 -0.46
C SER A 167 4.68 17.26 0.75
N ALA A 168 5.16 18.50 0.61
CA ALA A 168 5.21 19.46 1.70
C ALA A 168 3.85 20.10 2.02
N GLY A 169 2.93 20.19 1.06
CA GLY A 169 1.59 20.75 1.24
C GLY A 169 1.29 21.93 0.31
N ASN A 170 0.01 22.25 0.12
CA ASN A 170 -0.47 23.17 -0.91
C ASN A 170 -1.27 24.37 -0.33
N ARG A 171 -0.96 24.80 0.91
CA ARG A 171 -1.70 25.86 1.62
C ARG A 171 -0.85 27.09 1.95
N SER A 172 0.29 27.26 1.28
CA SER A 172 1.25 28.33 1.55
C SER A 172 1.72 28.36 3.01
N GLU A 173 1.68 27.21 3.68
CA GLU A 173 2.00 27.03 5.09
C GLU A 173 3.51 27.19 5.33
N ASP A 174 3.88 27.87 6.41
CA ASP A 174 5.25 27.85 6.91
C ASP A 174 5.36 26.72 7.92
N LEU A 175 5.83 25.57 7.43
CA LEU A 175 5.90 24.37 8.24
C LEU A 175 6.76 24.57 9.47
N ASP A 176 7.76 25.47 9.48
CA ASP A 176 8.56 25.74 10.68
C ASP A 176 7.72 26.24 11.88
N ARG A 177 6.51 26.75 11.64
CA ARG A 177 5.57 27.23 12.68
C ARG A 177 4.47 26.23 13.05
N GLU A 178 4.35 25.12 12.32
CA GLU A 178 3.28 24.15 12.51
C GLU A 178 3.72 22.97 13.40
N PRO A 179 2.84 22.26 14.09
CA PRO A 179 3.19 20.99 14.72
C PRO A 179 3.58 19.95 13.66
N ALA A 180 4.67 19.20 13.88
CA ALA A 180 5.01 18.09 13.00
C ALA A 180 4.21 16.85 13.39
N THR A 181 3.54 16.23 12.42
CA THR A 181 2.83 14.94 12.56
C THR A 181 3.55 13.87 11.76
N THR A 182 3.38 12.59 12.10
CA THR A 182 4.06 11.53 11.33
C THR A 182 3.51 11.41 9.91
N PRO A 183 4.38 11.23 8.92
CA PRO A 183 5.84 11.03 9.06
C PRO A 183 6.69 12.31 8.93
N ARG A 184 6.09 13.51 8.90
CA ARG A 184 6.83 14.77 8.80
C ARG A 184 7.68 15.08 10.02
N ASP A 185 7.36 14.51 11.18
CA ASP A 185 8.21 14.60 12.38
C ASP A 185 9.56 13.89 12.21
N LEU A 186 9.69 13.04 11.18
CA LEU A 186 10.95 12.39 10.78
C LEU A 186 11.70 13.17 9.69
N ALA A 187 11.29 14.40 9.34
CA ALA A 187 11.88 15.19 8.25
C ALA A 187 13.37 15.54 8.43
N LEU A 188 13.93 15.36 9.62
CA LEU A 188 15.37 15.54 9.86
C LEU A 188 16.20 14.29 9.55
N HIS A 189 15.57 13.13 9.36
CA HIS A 189 16.26 11.90 8.98
C HIS A 189 16.88 12.03 7.58
N PRO A 190 18.12 11.58 7.34
CA PRO A 190 18.79 11.75 6.05
C PRO A 190 18.05 11.10 4.87
N GLY A 191 17.35 10.00 5.11
CA GLY A 191 16.51 9.30 4.12
C GLY A 191 15.09 9.88 3.94
N TYR A 192 14.68 10.88 4.72
CA TYR A 192 13.39 11.53 4.55
C TYR A 192 13.56 12.85 3.81
N LEU A 193 12.80 13.08 2.74
CA LEU A 193 12.84 14.30 1.93
C LEU A 193 11.44 14.90 1.86
N LEU A 194 11.27 16.07 2.47
CA LEU A 194 10.03 16.84 2.37
C LEU A 194 10.14 17.86 1.23
N VAL A 195 9.23 17.78 0.25
CA VAL A 195 9.37 18.43 -1.05
C VAL A 195 8.27 19.46 -1.30
N GLY A 196 8.67 20.73 -1.42
CA GLY A 196 7.86 21.82 -1.92
C GLY A 196 7.77 21.86 -3.45
N ALA A 197 7.00 22.82 -3.97
CA ALA A 197 6.75 23.01 -5.38
C ALA A 197 7.29 24.37 -5.82
N THR A 198 7.92 24.42 -6.99
CA THR A 198 8.22 25.68 -7.69
C THR A 198 7.11 26.06 -8.64
N ASP A 199 7.05 27.35 -8.98
CA ASP A 199 6.23 27.84 -10.08
C ASP A 199 6.75 27.34 -11.44
N THR A 200 6.14 27.82 -12.53
CA THR A 200 6.49 27.43 -13.90
C THR A 200 7.85 27.99 -14.37
N THR A 201 8.41 28.98 -13.67
CA THR A 201 9.77 29.46 -13.95
C THR A 201 10.82 28.50 -13.39
N GLY A 202 10.49 27.76 -12.34
CA GLY A 202 11.42 26.90 -11.62
C GLY A 202 12.36 27.65 -10.68
N ASP A 203 12.21 28.98 -10.55
CA ASP A 203 13.10 29.83 -9.77
C ASP A 203 12.55 30.25 -8.42
N GLN A 204 11.23 30.23 -8.27
CA GLN A 204 10.55 30.58 -7.04
C GLN A 204 9.65 29.44 -6.56
N LEU A 205 9.34 29.43 -5.28
CA LEU A 205 8.28 28.57 -4.77
C LEU A 205 6.94 28.95 -5.42
N ALA A 206 6.17 27.95 -5.81
CA ALA A 206 4.80 28.16 -6.24
C ALA A 206 4.02 28.83 -5.10
N TRP A 207 3.10 29.74 -5.45
CA TRP A 207 2.35 30.52 -4.45
C TRP A 207 1.62 29.64 -3.42
N PHE A 208 1.21 28.43 -3.81
CA PHE A 208 0.54 27.46 -2.93
C PHE A 208 1.50 26.59 -2.11
N SER A 209 2.79 26.53 -2.45
CA SER A 209 3.72 25.58 -1.83
C SER A 209 3.91 25.87 -0.35
N ALA A 210 3.85 24.81 0.46
CA ALA A 210 4.41 24.84 1.80
C ALA A 210 5.92 25.16 1.74
N ARG A 211 6.42 25.79 2.80
CA ARG A 211 7.84 26.18 2.97
C ARG A 211 8.31 25.88 4.38
N GLY A 212 9.61 26.01 4.63
CA GLY A 212 10.21 25.83 5.95
C GLY A 212 11.71 25.74 5.84
N ARG A 213 12.42 26.66 6.50
CA ARG A 213 13.89 26.76 6.51
C ARG A 213 14.54 25.62 7.27
N THR A 214 13.80 24.96 8.16
CA THR A 214 14.32 23.83 8.94
C THR A 214 13.68 22.50 8.59
N ARG A 215 12.49 22.51 7.97
CA ARG A 215 11.69 21.28 7.74
C ARG A 215 11.43 20.91 6.29
N VAL A 216 11.41 21.86 5.35
CA VAL A 216 11.21 21.54 3.93
C VAL A 216 12.58 21.48 3.27
N ASP A 217 12.96 20.30 2.81
CA ASP A 217 14.30 20.06 2.29
C ASP A 217 14.50 20.74 0.93
N LEU A 218 13.64 20.37 -0.03
CA LEU A 218 13.81 20.69 -1.43
C LEU A 218 12.52 21.23 -2.04
N ALA A 219 12.63 21.88 -3.19
CA ALA A 219 11.50 22.08 -4.10
C ALA A 219 11.92 21.78 -5.54
N THR A 220 10.94 21.38 -6.36
CA THR A 220 11.10 21.21 -7.81
C THR A 220 9.78 21.55 -8.51
N ALA A 221 9.73 21.46 -9.84
CA ALA A 221 8.57 21.78 -10.65
C ALA A 221 7.28 21.19 -10.06
N GLY A 222 6.32 22.04 -9.69
CA GLY A 222 5.03 21.60 -9.17
C GLY A 222 3.85 22.41 -9.69
N SER A 223 4.07 23.46 -10.47
CA SER A 223 3.02 24.19 -11.19
C SER A 223 2.95 23.76 -12.64
N ASP A 224 1.74 23.46 -13.11
CA ASP A 224 1.40 23.08 -14.48
C ASP A 224 2.31 21.98 -15.05
N VAL A 225 2.57 20.97 -14.22
CA VAL A 225 3.40 19.82 -14.58
C VAL A 225 2.60 18.86 -15.44
N ARG A 226 3.19 18.43 -16.55
CA ARG A 226 2.56 17.49 -17.48
C ARG A 226 2.59 16.05 -16.96
N THR A 227 1.41 15.47 -16.75
CA THR A 227 1.22 14.13 -16.19
C THR A 227 0.34 13.25 -17.10
N ARG A 228 0.32 11.94 -16.83
CA ARG A 228 -0.66 11.02 -17.42
C ARG A 228 -1.94 10.91 -16.61
N THR A 229 -3.06 10.82 -17.32
CA THR A 229 -4.38 10.47 -16.79
C THR A 229 -4.46 8.97 -16.54
N ALA A 230 -5.50 8.50 -15.84
CA ALA A 230 -5.78 7.08 -15.63
C ALA A 230 -5.94 6.30 -16.96
N SER A 231 -6.44 6.96 -18.00
CA SER A 231 -6.56 6.39 -19.36
C SER A 231 -5.27 6.47 -20.19
N GLY A 232 -4.20 7.07 -19.65
CA GLY A 232 -2.92 7.26 -20.34
C GLY A 232 -2.84 8.50 -21.24
N ALA A 233 -3.88 9.34 -21.26
CA ALA A 233 -3.86 10.63 -21.96
C ALA A 233 -2.98 11.64 -21.22
N TRP A 234 -2.62 12.73 -21.90
CA TRP A 234 -1.83 13.81 -21.32
C TRP A 234 -2.71 14.86 -20.67
N THR A 235 -2.32 15.29 -19.47
CA THR A 235 -2.94 16.42 -18.75
C THR A 235 -1.86 17.27 -18.07
N SER A 236 -2.28 18.36 -17.42
CA SER A 236 -1.41 19.20 -16.58
C SER A 236 -1.99 19.29 -15.17
N SER A 237 -1.13 19.28 -14.16
CA SER A 237 -1.54 19.32 -12.77
C SER A 237 -0.58 20.15 -11.92
N SER A 238 -1.13 20.76 -10.87
CA SER A 238 -0.39 21.62 -9.95
C SER A 238 -0.47 21.10 -8.51
N GLY A 239 0.66 21.06 -7.81
CA GLY A 239 0.75 20.65 -6.42
C GLY A 239 2.12 20.10 -6.02
N THR A 240 2.45 20.19 -4.74
CA THR A 240 3.61 19.49 -4.14
C THR A 240 3.54 17.97 -4.29
N SER A 241 2.32 17.43 -4.45
CA SER A 241 2.06 16.03 -4.83
C SER A 241 2.69 15.64 -6.16
N PHE A 242 2.92 16.59 -7.07
CA PHE A 242 3.57 16.37 -8.36
C PHE A 242 5.06 16.75 -8.35
N ALA A 243 5.52 17.49 -7.33
CA ALA A 243 6.94 17.78 -7.14
C ALA A 243 7.68 16.61 -6.46
N ALA A 244 7.11 16.05 -5.40
CA ALA A 244 7.66 14.90 -4.66
C ALA A 244 8.04 13.68 -5.56
N PRO A 245 7.17 13.15 -6.44
CA PRO A 245 7.52 12.02 -7.29
C PRO A 245 8.71 12.31 -8.22
N GLN A 246 8.92 13.55 -8.63
CA GLN A 246 10.06 13.87 -9.48
C GLN A 246 11.39 13.70 -8.75
N ILE A 247 11.45 14.09 -7.48
CA ILE A 247 12.61 13.85 -6.62
C ILE A 247 12.85 12.35 -6.46
N ALA A 248 11.80 11.54 -6.24
CA ALA A 248 11.93 10.09 -6.17
C ALA A 248 12.51 9.47 -7.45
N GLY A 249 12.02 9.90 -8.62
CA GLY A 249 12.57 9.47 -9.91
C GLY A 249 14.04 9.86 -10.08
N LEU A 250 14.42 11.10 -9.74
CA LEU A 250 15.80 11.54 -9.81
C LEU A 250 16.73 10.74 -8.89
N ILE A 251 16.28 10.40 -7.69
CA ILE A 251 17.02 9.55 -6.74
C ILE A 251 17.26 8.17 -7.35
N ALA A 252 16.23 7.53 -7.90
CA ALA A 252 16.35 6.24 -8.57
C ALA A 252 17.36 6.28 -9.72
N ARG A 253 17.28 7.30 -10.57
CA ARG A 253 18.19 7.49 -11.70
C ARG A 253 19.64 7.66 -11.26
N ILE A 254 19.90 8.50 -10.25
CA ILE A 254 21.25 8.73 -9.71
C ILE A 254 21.80 7.42 -9.11
N ALA A 255 20.98 6.68 -8.35
CA ALA A 255 21.37 5.42 -7.74
C ALA A 255 21.88 4.41 -8.78
N VAL A 256 21.16 4.26 -9.90
CA VAL A 256 21.56 3.35 -10.99
C VAL A 256 22.78 3.87 -11.76
N GLN A 257 22.77 5.14 -12.17
CA GLN A 257 23.84 5.71 -12.99
C GLN A 257 25.19 5.69 -12.30
N GLN A 258 25.21 5.85 -10.98
CA GLN A 258 26.44 5.86 -10.18
C GLN A 258 26.68 4.56 -9.41
N GLN A 259 25.77 3.59 -9.51
CA GLN A 259 25.81 2.34 -8.75
C GLN A 259 25.99 2.58 -7.25
N ILE A 260 25.15 3.45 -6.69
CA ILE A 260 25.13 3.78 -5.26
C ILE A 260 23.78 3.41 -4.65
N SER A 261 23.70 3.40 -3.31
CA SER A 261 22.43 3.20 -2.63
C SER A 261 21.46 4.37 -2.85
N VAL A 262 20.16 4.14 -2.72
CA VAL A 262 19.15 5.20 -2.88
C VAL A 262 19.31 6.32 -1.84
N GLN A 263 19.81 6.02 -0.64
CA GLN A 263 20.08 7.05 0.38
C GLN A 263 21.30 7.90 0.02
N GLN A 264 22.36 7.31 -0.52
CA GLN A 264 23.50 8.09 -1.02
C GLN A 264 23.07 8.98 -2.19
N ALA A 265 22.25 8.45 -3.11
CA ALA A 265 21.67 9.23 -4.20
C ALA A 265 20.79 10.38 -3.70
N ALA A 266 19.97 10.16 -2.68
CA ALA A 266 19.16 11.19 -2.04
C ALA A 266 20.00 12.30 -1.39
N GLN A 267 21.09 11.93 -0.71
CA GLN A 267 22.03 12.87 -0.12
C GLN A 267 22.76 13.69 -1.19
N GLN A 268 23.22 13.06 -2.28
CA GLN A 268 23.84 13.76 -3.40
C GLN A 268 22.86 14.74 -4.07
N LEU A 269 21.63 14.31 -4.34
CA LEU A 269 20.61 15.16 -4.95
C LEU A 269 20.34 16.38 -4.06
N ARG A 270 20.16 16.17 -2.76
CA ARG A 270 19.99 17.25 -1.77
C ARG A 270 21.17 18.23 -1.77
N ALA A 271 22.40 17.73 -1.83
CA ALA A 271 23.61 18.57 -1.87
C ALA A 271 23.75 19.37 -3.19
N SER A 272 23.14 18.90 -4.28
CA SER A 272 23.15 19.58 -5.58
C SER A 272 22.14 20.73 -5.70
N ALA A 273 21.28 20.93 -4.70
CA ALA A 273 20.22 21.92 -4.75
C ALA A 273 20.76 23.36 -4.82
N ARG A 274 20.14 24.19 -5.66
CA ARG A 274 20.40 25.63 -5.67
C ARG A 274 19.81 26.24 -4.40
N PRO A 275 20.61 26.86 -3.52
CA PRO A 275 20.13 27.37 -2.23
C PRO A 275 18.91 28.28 -2.37
N HIS A 276 17.95 28.14 -1.47
CA HIS A 276 16.75 28.97 -1.44
C HIS A 276 16.41 29.42 -0.01
N PRO A 277 16.14 30.71 0.25
CA PRO A 277 16.02 31.26 1.61
C PRO A 277 14.82 30.75 2.42
N GLN A 278 13.85 30.09 1.77
CA GLN A 278 12.64 29.55 2.41
C GLN A 278 12.66 28.02 2.56
N LEU A 279 13.76 27.37 2.18
CA LEU A 279 13.94 25.92 2.24
C LEU A 279 15.19 25.61 3.07
N ARG A 280 15.28 24.39 3.61
CA ARG A 280 16.46 23.91 4.33
C ARG A 280 17.66 23.74 3.43
N PHE A 281 17.46 23.22 2.22
CA PHE A 281 18.51 23.10 1.22
C PHE A 281 18.24 24.03 0.04
N GLY A 282 17.26 23.72 -0.82
CA GLY A 282 17.07 24.55 -2.01
C GLY A 282 16.18 23.97 -3.09
N ILE A 283 16.28 24.56 -4.29
CA ILE A 283 15.53 24.15 -5.47
C ILE A 283 16.38 23.19 -6.30
N ILE A 284 15.78 22.06 -6.69
CA ILE A 284 16.26 21.23 -7.79
C ILE A 284 15.63 21.79 -9.07
N PRO A 285 16.41 22.32 -10.02
CA PRO A 285 15.86 22.82 -11.26
C PRO A 285 15.09 21.73 -12.01
N PRO A 286 14.05 22.09 -12.78
CA PRO A 286 13.36 21.11 -13.62
C PRO A 286 14.39 20.46 -14.54
N THR A 287 14.64 19.16 -14.35
CA THR A 287 15.46 18.43 -15.31
C THR A 287 14.62 18.30 -16.56
N GLY A 288 15.00 18.97 -17.65
CA GLY A 288 14.39 18.80 -18.96
C GLY A 288 14.52 17.36 -19.44
N ALA A 289 13.66 16.46 -18.95
CA ALA A 289 13.45 15.17 -19.57
C ALA A 289 12.60 15.41 -20.82
N PRO A 290 12.97 14.85 -21.98
CA PRO A 290 12.21 15.07 -23.20
C PRO A 290 10.77 14.62 -22.99
N ALA A 291 9.82 15.33 -23.59
CA ALA A 291 8.42 14.97 -23.69
C ALA A 291 8.20 13.76 -24.63
N GLY A 292 9.06 12.74 -24.51
CA GLY A 292 9.00 11.49 -25.25
C GLY A 292 8.35 10.38 -24.43
N PRO A 293 7.77 9.35 -25.09
CA PRO A 293 7.29 8.17 -24.39
C PRO A 293 8.45 7.49 -23.61
N PRO A 294 8.17 6.83 -22.48
CA PRO A 294 9.17 5.99 -21.83
C PRO A 294 9.75 4.98 -22.85
N PRO A 295 11.02 4.56 -22.70
CA PRO A 295 11.58 3.52 -23.55
C PRO A 295 10.67 2.30 -23.54
N ALA A 296 10.48 1.69 -24.72
CA ALA A 296 9.61 0.53 -24.87
C ALA A 296 10.03 -0.57 -23.89
N ALA A 297 9.05 -1.07 -23.13
CA ALA A 297 9.24 -2.19 -22.23
C ALA A 297 9.80 -3.41 -22.99
N PRO A 298 10.63 -4.27 -22.36
CA PRO A 298 10.78 -5.63 -22.87
C PRO A 298 9.41 -6.30 -22.98
N ALA A 299 9.22 -7.13 -24.00
CA ALA A 299 7.94 -7.73 -24.33
C ALA A 299 7.26 -8.33 -23.09
N ALA A 300 6.02 -7.92 -22.83
CA ALA A 300 5.19 -8.51 -21.79
C ALA A 300 5.11 -10.03 -21.98
N PRO A 301 5.22 -10.85 -20.92
CA PRO A 301 4.90 -12.26 -21.03
C PRO A 301 3.46 -12.43 -21.54
N ALA A 302 3.26 -13.44 -22.39
CA ALA A 302 2.01 -13.67 -23.09
C ALA A 302 0.80 -13.65 -22.14
N ALA A 303 -0.26 -12.95 -22.54
CA ALA A 303 -1.53 -12.89 -21.82
C ALA A 303 -1.99 -14.30 -21.45
N LEU A 304 -2.18 -14.55 -20.14
CA LEU A 304 -2.69 -15.81 -19.65
C LEU A 304 -4.16 -15.97 -20.07
N PRO A 305 -4.59 -17.19 -20.43
CA PRO A 305 -5.89 -17.43 -21.03
C PRO A 305 -7.03 -17.20 -20.04
N GLU A 306 -8.05 -16.44 -20.45
CA GLU A 306 -9.33 -16.36 -19.74
C GLU A 306 -9.95 -17.75 -19.62
N ARG A 307 -10.20 -18.25 -18.39
CA ARG A 307 -11.02 -19.47 -18.21
C ARG A 307 -11.98 -19.46 -17.03
N SER A 308 -13.25 -19.54 -17.42
CA SER A 308 -14.43 -20.26 -16.90
C SER A 308 -14.75 -20.24 -15.40
N ASN A 309 -15.97 -19.76 -15.13
CA ASN A 309 -16.70 -19.67 -13.86
C ASN A 309 -16.80 -20.96 -13.00
N GLU A 310 -16.26 -22.11 -13.43
CA GLU A 310 -16.27 -23.35 -12.64
C GLU A 310 -15.21 -23.36 -11.52
N ALA A 311 -14.16 -22.51 -11.61
CA ALA A 311 -13.14 -22.41 -10.55
C ALA A 311 -13.60 -21.61 -9.31
N LEU A 312 -14.75 -20.94 -9.37
CA LEU A 312 -15.30 -20.12 -8.29
C LEU A 312 -15.82 -20.93 -7.08
N GLU A 313 -16.06 -22.24 -7.24
CA GLU A 313 -16.61 -23.09 -6.16
C GLU A 313 -15.53 -23.76 -5.29
N GLN A 314 -14.24 -23.56 -5.57
CA GLN A 314 -13.14 -24.22 -4.83
C GLN A 314 -12.20 -23.27 -4.06
N LEU A 315 -12.57 -21.99 -3.89
CA LEU A 315 -11.74 -21.00 -3.19
C LEU A 315 -11.80 -21.15 -1.65
N PRO A 316 -10.66 -21.19 -0.93
CA PRO A 316 -10.62 -21.22 0.52
C PRO A 316 -10.89 -19.84 1.15
N SER A 317 -11.85 -19.83 2.08
CA SER A 317 -12.47 -18.69 2.75
C SER A 317 -11.63 -18.02 3.86
N TYR A 318 -11.55 -16.68 3.86
CA TYR A 318 -11.03 -15.87 4.99
C TYR A 318 -12.18 -15.12 5.70
N VAL A 319 -12.80 -15.78 6.69
CA VAL A 319 -13.41 -15.29 7.96
C VAL A 319 -14.03 -16.52 8.62
N GLN A 320 -13.52 -16.95 9.78
CA GLN A 320 -13.67 -18.33 10.25
C GLN A 320 -14.34 -18.53 11.63
N SER A 321 -15.17 -17.61 12.13
CA SER A 321 -16.32 -17.87 13.06
C SER A 321 -16.88 -16.56 13.68
N VAL A 322 -18.16 -16.57 14.08
CA VAL A 322 -18.85 -15.46 14.74
C VAL A 322 -19.39 -15.93 16.09
N ARG A 323 -18.84 -15.46 17.22
CA ARG A 323 -19.38 -15.81 18.56
C ARG A 323 -20.44 -14.80 18.99
N ALA A 324 -21.55 -15.30 19.53
CA ALA A 324 -22.60 -14.50 20.18
C ALA A 324 -22.62 -14.76 21.70
N ARG A 325 -22.61 -13.70 22.53
CA ARG A 325 -22.73 -13.81 24.00
C ARG A 325 -24.11 -13.38 24.48
N ARG A 326 -24.68 -14.10 25.46
CA ARG A 326 -26.01 -13.89 26.05
C ARG A 326 -26.10 -12.54 26.79
N VAL A 327 -27.25 -11.87 26.65
CA VAL A 327 -27.70 -10.79 27.55
C VAL A 327 -28.73 -11.37 28.54
N PRO A 328 -28.62 -11.11 29.86
CA PRO A 328 -29.58 -11.59 30.85
C PRO A 328 -31.03 -11.19 30.50
N GLY A 329 -31.96 -12.16 30.54
CA GLY A 329 -33.40 -11.90 30.32
C GLY A 329 -33.98 -12.23 28.93
N ALA A 330 -33.18 -12.72 27.99
CA ALA A 330 -33.67 -13.18 26.69
C ALA A 330 -34.31 -14.59 26.78
N THR A 331 -35.57 -14.72 26.34
CA THR A 331 -36.28 -16.00 26.16
C THR A 331 -35.98 -16.62 24.79
N ASP A 332 -36.08 -17.96 24.70
CA ASP A 332 -35.67 -18.82 23.57
C ASP A 332 -35.95 -18.22 22.19
N LEU A 333 -34.90 -17.70 21.55
CA LEU A 333 -34.92 -17.30 20.15
C LEU A 333 -33.92 -18.16 19.41
N ARG A 334 -34.42 -19.00 18.49
CA ARG A 334 -33.59 -19.63 17.48
C ARG A 334 -33.25 -18.56 16.43
N LEU A 335 -31.96 -18.36 16.18
CA LEU A 335 -31.47 -17.42 15.17
C LEU A 335 -30.79 -18.21 14.07
N ARG A 336 -31.10 -17.89 12.82
CA ARG A 336 -30.39 -18.39 11.66
C ARG A 336 -29.42 -17.31 11.20
N MET A 337 -28.13 -17.61 11.26
CA MET A 337 -27.11 -16.72 10.73
C MET A 337 -26.61 -17.27 9.41
N ARG A 338 -26.61 -16.45 8.36
CA ARG A 338 -25.99 -16.80 7.08
C ARG A 338 -24.96 -15.76 6.70
N ARG A 339 -23.81 -16.26 6.25
CA ARG A 339 -22.79 -15.45 5.58
C ARG A 339 -23.29 -15.07 4.19
N GLU A 340 -23.08 -13.82 3.81
CA GLU A 340 -23.39 -13.34 2.47
C GLU A 340 -22.27 -12.47 1.97
N LEU A 341 -21.76 -12.82 0.79
CA LEU A 341 -20.88 -11.95 0.02
C LEU A 341 -21.76 -10.98 -0.76
N VAL A 342 -21.64 -9.68 -0.48
CA VAL A 342 -22.29 -8.65 -1.29
C VAL A 342 -21.26 -7.57 -1.57
N GLY A 343 -20.80 -7.52 -2.82
CA GLY A 343 -19.60 -6.78 -3.21
C GLY A 343 -18.35 -7.38 -2.54
N HIS A 344 -17.44 -6.53 -2.06
CA HIS A 344 -16.18 -6.91 -1.41
C HIS A 344 -16.26 -6.95 0.13
N GLY A 345 -17.48 -6.94 0.72
CA GLY A 345 -17.68 -6.97 2.17
C GLY A 345 -18.33 -8.27 2.65
N ILE A 346 -17.89 -8.79 3.79
CA ILE A 346 -18.52 -9.95 4.44
C ILE A 346 -19.68 -9.44 5.30
N TRP A 347 -20.90 -9.90 4.96
CA TRP A 347 -22.10 -9.57 5.70
C TRP A 347 -22.59 -10.79 6.47
N VAL A 348 -23.05 -10.56 7.70
CA VAL A 348 -23.81 -11.56 8.46
C VAL A 348 -25.27 -11.15 8.42
N ARG A 349 -26.08 -11.99 7.78
CA ARG A 349 -27.54 -11.92 7.84
C ARG A 349 -27.99 -12.70 9.07
N VAL A 350 -28.64 -12.02 10.01
CA VAL A 350 -29.28 -12.65 11.18
C VAL A 350 -30.77 -12.63 10.95
N THR A 351 -31.38 -13.81 10.94
CA THR A 351 -32.82 -14.01 10.77
C THR A 351 -33.38 -14.73 11.98
N THR A 352 -34.53 -14.29 12.50
CA THR A 352 -35.28 -15.04 13.52
C THR A 352 -35.75 -16.36 12.91
N ALA A 353 -35.82 -17.45 13.68
CA ALA A 353 -36.17 -18.77 13.14
C ALA A 353 -37.58 -18.84 12.53
N ASP A 354 -38.49 -17.94 12.93
CA ASP A 354 -39.81 -17.78 12.35
C ASP A 354 -39.81 -16.90 11.09
N GLY A 355 -38.64 -16.47 10.60
CA GLY A 355 -38.45 -15.61 9.43
C GLY A 355 -38.95 -14.18 9.60
N SER A 356 -39.54 -13.82 10.74
CA SER A 356 -40.26 -12.56 10.94
C SER A 356 -39.38 -11.32 11.01
N SER A 357 -38.06 -11.49 11.18
CA SER A 357 -37.11 -10.38 11.20
C SER A 357 -35.76 -10.79 10.68
N THR A 358 -35.25 -9.99 9.74
CA THR A 358 -33.93 -10.15 9.16
C THR A 358 -33.17 -8.84 9.28
N ARG A 359 -31.92 -8.89 9.72
CA ARG A 359 -30.98 -7.76 9.59
C ARG A 359 -29.62 -8.22 9.10
N ARG A 360 -28.94 -7.31 8.40
CA ARG A 360 -27.61 -7.51 7.84
C ARG A 360 -26.61 -6.58 8.53
N PHE A 361 -25.42 -7.09 8.81
CA PHE A 361 -24.34 -6.34 9.44
C PHE A 361 -23.05 -6.58 8.68
N ALA A 362 -22.29 -5.52 8.40
CA ALA A 362 -20.94 -5.63 7.86
C ALA A 362 -19.99 -6.09 8.98
N VAL A 363 -19.16 -7.08 8.69
CA VAL A 363 -18.15 -7.61 9.61
C VAL A 363 -16.85 -6.81 9.40
N SER A 364 -16.62 -5.79 10.22
CA SER A 364 -15.36 -5.01 10.18
C SER A 364 -14.63 -4.92 11.52
N ALA A 365 -15.27 -5.32 12.63
CA ALA A 365 -14.68 -5.44 13.97
C ALA A 365 -15.68 -6.12 14.92
N THR A 366 -15.23 -6.48 16.14
CA THR A 366 -16.12 -6.91 17.24
C THR A 366 -17.16 -5.83 17.53
N ARG A 367 -18.46 -6.15 17.44
CA ARG A 367 -19.55 -5.16 17.62
C ARG A 367 -20.73 -5.73 18.40
N THR A 368 -21.37 -4.88 19.20
CA THR A 368 -22.66 -5.20 19.82
C THR A 368 -23.79 -4.65 18.98
N VAL A 369 -24.71 -5.53 18.59
CA VAL A 369 -25.80 -5.27 17.65
C VAL A 369 -27.13 -5.36 18.38
N ARG A 370 -28.01 -4.38 18.20
CA ARG A 370 -29.36 -4.40 18.77
C ARG A 370 -30.40 -4.81 17.72
N LEU A 371 -31.18 -5.85 18.02
CA LEU A 371 -32.24 -6.40 17.19
C LEU A 371 -33.59 -6.26 17.88
N ARG A 372 -34.54 -5.58 17.24
CA ARG A 372 -35.91 -5.45 17.75
C ARG A 372 -36.76 -6.59 17.21
N VAL A 373 -37.38 -7.38 18.09
CA VAL A 373 -38.24 -8.51 17.71
C VAL A 373 -39.69 -8.03 17.60
N PRO A 374 -40.33 -8.07 16.40
CA PRO A 374 -41.62 -7.44 16.17
C PRO A 374 -42.76 -7.99 17.02
N ARG A 375 -42.79 -9.32 17.20
CA ARG A 375 -43.89 -10.00 17.92
C ARG A 375 -43.85 -9.81 19.44
N THR A 376 -42.70 -9.46 20.01
CA THR A 376 -42.53 -9.33 21.48
C THR A 376 -42.23 -7.90 21.94
N ARG A 377 -42.06 -6.95 21.00
CA ARG A 377 -41.61 -5.55 21.23
C ARG A 377 -40.30 -5.42 22.02
N ARG A 378 -39.53 -6.50 22.22
CA ARG A 378 -38.26 -6.50 22.97
C ARG A 378 -37.07 -6.22 22.04
N THR A 379 -36.03 -5.60 22.60
CA THR A 379 -34.75 -5.35 21.94
C THR A 379 -33.68 -6.27 22.50
N LEU A 380 -33.12 -7.14 21.67
CA LEU A 380 -32.01 -8.03 22.00
C LEU A 380 -30.69 -7.35 21.65
N SER A 381 -29.66 -7.48 22.50
CA SER A 381 -28.30 -7.08 22.13
C SER A 381 -27.45 -8.34 21.90
N ILE A 382 -26.69 -8.38 20.81
CA ILE A 382 -25.85 -9.51 20.40
C ILE A 382 -24.44 -8.97 20.20
N SER A 383 -23.47 -9.40 20.99
CA SER A 383 -22.05 -9.09 20.77
C SER A 383 -21.45 -10.11 19.81
N LEU A 384 -20.94 -9.65 18.67
CA LEU A 384 -20.26 -10.41 17.63
C LEU A 384 -18.76 -10.25 17.83
N GLN A 385 -18.02 -11.34 18.05
CA GLN A 385 -16.55 -11.34 18.11
C GLN A 385 -15.96 -12.09 16.92
N ILE A 386 -14.86 -11.55 16.37
CA ILE A 386 -14.01 -12.17 15.34
C ILE A 386 -12.88 -12.91 16.07
N ALA A 387 -12.68 -14.21 15.82
CA ALA A 387 -11.63 -15.02 16.43
C ALA A 387 -10.75 -15.72 15.38
N PRO A 388 -9.44 -15.92 15.63
CA PRO A 388 -8.58 -16.79 14.80
C PRO A 388 -8.87 -18.28 15.03
N ARG A 389 -8.47 -19.11 14.04
CA ARG A 389 -8.79 -20.54 13.86
C ARG A 389 -8.99 -21.38 15.13
N GLY A 390 -10.12 -22.09 15.16
CA GLY A 390 -10.38 -23.22 16.07
C GLY A 390 -11.77 -23.84 15.82
N SER A 391 -11.76 -25.04 15.22
CA SER A 391 -12.87 -25.99 14.97
C SER A 391 -14.00 -25.59 14.01
N ASP A 392 -14.09 -26.34 12.91
CA ASP A 392 -15.12 -26.32 11.87
C ASP A 392 -16.53 -26.60 12.42
N GLN A 393 -17.43 -25.62 12.30
CA GLN A 393 -18.88 -25.82 12.20
C GLN A 393 -19.48 -24.61 11.46
N ASP A 394 -19.87 -24.78 10.20
CA ASP A 394 -20.54 -23.74 9.39
C ASP A 394 -22.02 -23.51 9.80
N GLU A 395 -22.43 -23.95 11.00
CA GLU A 395 -23.73 -23.62 11.60
C GLU A 395 -23.58 -23.32 13.10
N LEU A 396 -23.77 -22.07 13.51
CA LEU A 396 -23.75 -21.68 14.91
C LEU A 396 -25.17 -21.76 15.52
N TRP A 397 -25.42 -22.80 16.32
CA TRP A 397 -26.68 -23.07 17.01
C TRP A 397 -26.60 -22.74 18.52
N VAL A 398 -27.25 -21.69 19.03
CA VAL A 398 -27.68 -21.56 20.45
C VAL A 398 -28.86 -20.56 20.49
N ILE A 399 -30.02 -20.77 21.14
CA ILE A 399 -30.27 -21.07 22.57
C ILE A 399 -31.52 -21.96 22.74
N SER A 400 -31.41 -23.01 23.57
CA SER A 400 -32.52 -23.57 24.34
C SER A 400 -32.19 -23.48 25.84
N ARG A 401 -33.25 -23.40 26.66
CA ARG A 401 -33.28 -23.23 28.12
C ARG A 401 -32.40 -24.15 28.98
N ALA A 402 -31.76 -25.19 28.43
CA ALA A 402 -31.00 -26.16 29.20
C ALA A 402 -29.75 -26.64 28.44
N GLY A 403 -28.71 -25.80 28.33
CA GLY A 403 -27.29 -26.18 28.30
C GLY A 403 -26.76 -27.29 27.36
N ARG A 404 -27.54 -27.86 26.44
CA ARG A 404 -27.09 -28.92 25.52
C ARG A 404 -27.52 -28.61 24.09
N VAL A 405 -26.51 -28.54 23.23
CA VAL A 405 -26.62 -28.50 21.76
C VAL A 405 -26.78 -29.95 21.30
N GLN A 406 -27.82 -30.25 20.53
CA GLN A 406 -27.94 -31.52 19.80
C GLN A 406 -27.90 -31.25 18.29
N PRO A 407 -27.13 -32.04 17.51
CA PRO A 407 -27.12 -31.96 16.05
C PRO A 407 -28.41 -32.57 15.46
N PRO A 408 -28.93 -32.04 14.34
CA PRO A 408 -30.04 -32.67 13.62
C PRO A 408 -29.53 -33.83 12.75
N TRP A 409 -30.38 -34.86 12.65
CA TRP A 409 -30.25 -36.04 11.79
C TRP A 409 -30.32 -35.68 10.31
#